data_AF-A0A6S7JXX7-F1
#
_entry.id   AF-A0A6S7JXX7-F1
#
_cell.length_a   1.000
_cell.length_b   1.000
_cell.length_c   1.000
_cell.angle_alpha   90.00
_cell.angle_beta   90.00
_cell.angle_gamma   90.00
#
_symmetry.space_group_name_H-M   'P 1'
#
loop_
_entity.id
_entity.type
_entity.pdbx_description
1 polymer ?
#
loop_
_entity_poly.entity_id
_entity_poly.type
_entity_poly.pdbx_seq_one_letter_code
_entity_poly.pdbx_strand_id
1 'polypeptide(L)'
;MAVPQEYEIIRDLDTVREAIIAENRGILLFLVNKYRQYLPREIYKTEHIPSSRVDQLSCCLVPQDISPNLVPLKSTGNGNCLFNSASILLIGNESLHGVLRLLTAAEIFLHYTFYASHP
;
A
#
# COMPACT_ATOMS: atom_id res chain seq x y z
N MET A 1 -15.13 -0.34 -5.59
CA MET A 1 -14.73 0.98 -5.09
C MET A 1 -13.92 1.66 -6.18
N ALA A 2 -14.27 2.87 -6.58
CA ALA A 2 -13.48 3.61 -7.57
C ALA A 2 -12.15 4.02 -6.91
N VAL A 3 -11.03 3.76 -7.58
CA VAL A 3 -9.69 4.13 -7.12
C VAL A 3 -9.32 5.48 -7.75
N PRO A 4 -8.57 6.36 -7.07
CA PRO A 4 -8.17 7.65 -7.64
C PRO A 4 -7.39 7.46 -8.93
N GLN A 5 -7.50 8.44 -9.82
CA GLN A 5 -6.67 8.43 -11.02
C GLN A 5 -5.21 8.68 -10.67
N GLU A 6 -4.29 8.04 -11.39
CA GLU A 6 -2.86 8.11 -11.11
C GLU A 6 -2.33 9.55 -11.14
N TYR A 7 -2.80 10.37 -12.09
CA TYR A 7 -2.39 11.77 -12.20
C TYR A 7 -2.77 12.60 -10.96
N GLU A 8 -3.88 12.29 -10.29
CA GLU A 8 -4.29 12.97 -9.06
C GLU A 8 -3.36 12.59 -7.91
N ILE A 9 -2.98 11.31 -7.83
CA ILE A 9 -2.06 10.81 -6.81
C ILE A 9 -0.68 11.46 -6.98
N ILE A 10 -0.17 11.57 -8.21
CA ILE A 10 1.13 12.20 -8.49
C ILE A 10 1.11 13.67 -8.04
N ARG A 11 0.08 14.43 -8.43
CA ARG A 11 -0.06 15.83 -8.01
C ARG A 11 -0.14 15.98 -6.49
N ASP A 12 -0.88 15.10 -5.83
CA ASP A 12 -1.05 15.17 -4.39
C ASP A 12 0.21 14.66 -3.65
N LEU A 13 1.02 13.79 -4.25
CA LEU A 13 2.36 13.43 -3.76
C LEU A 13 3.34 14.61 -3.81
N ASP A 14 3.30 15.42 -4.88
CA ASP A 14 4.04 16.68 -4.91
C ASP A 14 3.58 17.60 -3.77
N THR A 15 2.27 17.64 -3.51
CA THR A 15 1.70 18.41 -2.39
C THR A 15 2.18 17.87 -1.02
N VAL A 16 2.30 16.55 -0.86
CA VAL A 16 2.90 15.93 0.33
C VAL A 16 4.34 16.40 0.50
N ARG A 17 5.16 16.37 -0.56
CA ARG A 17 6.55 16.83 -0.51
C ARG A 17 6.64 18.27 -0.03
N GLU A 18 5.89 19.19 -0.64
CA GLU A 18 5.90 20.61 -0.25
C GLU A 18 5.41 20.81 1.19
N ALA A 19 4.38 20.06 1.62
CA ALA A 19 3.88 20.13 2.98
C ALA A 19 4.90 19.61 4.01
N ILE A 20 5.68 18.57 3.68
CA ILE A 20 6.77 18.08 4.53
C ILE A 20 7.86 19.15 4.68
N ILE A 21 8.31 19.75 3.57
CA ILE A 21 9.34 20.79 3.57
C ILE A 21 8.89 22.01 4.39
N ALA A 22 7.62 22.39 4.28
CA ALA A 22 7.03 23.53 5.00
C ALA A 22 6.54 23.18 6.42
N GLU A 23 6.75 21.94 6.89
CA GLU A 23 6.20 21.40 8.15
C GLU A 23 4.68 21.61 8.31
N ASN A 24 3.95 21.65 7.20
CA ASN A 24 2.52 21.92 7.16
C ASN A 24 1.69 20.65 7.43
N ARG A 25 1.53 20.34 8.71
CA ARG A 25 0.74 19.20 9.19
C ARG A 25 -0.73 19.25 8.76
N GLY A 26 -1.31 20.46 8.60
CA GLY A 26 -2.71 20.65 8.22
C GLY A 26 -3.01 20.09 6.83
N ILE A 27 -2.14 20.37 5.85
CA ILE A 27 -2.26 19.83 4.49
C ILE A 27 -2.13 18.31 4.48
N LEU A 28 -1.19 17.75 5.24
CA LEU A 28 -1.02 16.30 5.33
C LEU A 28 -2.24 15.61 5.92
N LEU A 29 -2.82 16.17 6.99
CA LEU A 29 -4.06 15.65 7.58
C LEU A 29 -5.24 15.72 6.60
N PHE A 30 -5.33 16.80 5.82
CA PHE A 30 -6.33 16.91 4.76
C PHE A 30 -6.17 15.80 3.71
N LEU A 31 -4.95 15.57 3.22
CA LEU A 31 -4.68 14.51 2.24
C LEU A 31 -4.93 13.12 2.81
N VAL A 32 -4.54 12.85 4.06
CA VAL A 32 -4.85 11.58 4.74
C VAL A 32 -6.35 11.34 4.77
N ASN A 33 -7.14 12.33 5.16
CA ASN A 33 -8.60 12.21 5.19
C ASN A 33 -9.19 12.03 3.79
N LYS A 34 -8.67 12.75 2.79
CA LYS A 34 -9.07 12.58 1.37
C LYS A 34 -8.83 11.16 0.89
N TYR A 35 -7.70 10.54 1.21
CA TYR A 35 -7.32 9.24 0.66
C TYR A 35 -7.74 8.03 1.50
N ARG A 36 -8.04 8.22 2.79
CA ARG A 36 -8.48 7.13 3.69
C ARG A 36 -9.78 6.46 3.21
N GLN A 37 -10.65 7.19 2.52
CA GLN A 37 -11.90 6.63 1.98
C GLN A 37 -11.69 5.51 0.93
N TYR A 38 -10.49 5.42 0.33
CA TYR A 38 -10.15 4.37 -0.63
C TYR A 38 -9.57 3.12 0.05
N LEU A 39 -9.35 3.13 1.36
CA LEU A 39 -8.90 1.95 2.08
C LEU A 39 -10.11 1.06 2.39
N PRO A 40 -10.04 -0.25 2.07
CA PRO A 40 -11.09 -1.15 2.47
C PRO A 40 -11.06 -1.34 4.00
N ARG A 41 -12.23 -1.66 4.57
CA ARG A 41 -12.34 -1.97 6.02
C ARG A 41 -11.82 -3.35 6.36
N GLU A 42 -11.82 -4.25 5.39
CA GLU A 42 -11.39 -5.64 5.51
C GLU A 42 -10.38 -5.96 4.41
N ILE A 43 -9.49 -6.92 4.68
CA ILE A 43 -8.59 -7.46 3.67
C ILE A 43 -9.39 -8.23 2.60
N TYR A 44 -8.86 -8.26 1.39
CA TYR A 44 -9.47 -9.00 0.30
C TYR A 44 -9.40 -10.51 0.60
N LYS A 45 -10.57 -11.14 0.64
CA LYS A 45 -10.71 -12.60 0.74
C LYS A 45 -11.10 -13.12 -0.63
N THR A 46 -10.29 -14.02 -1.19
CA THR A 46 -10.66 -14.77 -2.39
C THR A 46 -10.63 -16.24 -2.08
N GLU A 47 -11.68 -16.94 -2.49
CA GLU A 47 -11.76 -18.40 -2.43
C GLU A 47 -10.97 -19.04 -3.59
N HIS A 48 -10.69 -18.28 -4.66
CA HIS A 48 -10.02 -18.80 -5.85
C HIS A 48 -8.97 -17.81 -6.39
N ILE A 49 -7.71 -18.21 -6.30
CA ILE A 49 -6.57 -17.48 -6.85
C ILE A 49 -6.21 -18.12 -8.20
N PRO A 50 -6.24 -17.37 -9.32
CA PRO A 50 -5.82 -17.92 -10.61
C PRO A 50 -4.36 -18.39 -10.56
N SER A 51 -4.06 -19.59 -11.08
CA SER A 51 -2.69 -20.15 -11.07
C SER A 51 -1.66 -19.24 -11.76
N SER A 52 -2.11 -18.38 -12.69
CA SER A 52 -1.26 -17.38 -13.36
C SER A 52 -0.70 -16.31 -12.42
N ARG A 53 -1.43 -16.01 -11.33
CA ARG A 53 -1.08 -15.02 -10.31
C ARG A 53 -0.15 -15.58 -9.23
N VAL A 54 -0.07 -16.90 -9.08
CA VAL A 54 0.78 -17.57 -8.10
C VAL A 54 2.26 -17.43 -8.49
N ASP A 55 3.09 -17.06 -7.53
CA ASP A 55 4.54 -17.03 -7.70
C ASP A 55 5.15 -18.40 -7.36
N GLN A 56 5.35 -19.21 -8.41
CA GLN A 56 5.90 -20.56 -8.30
C GLN A 56 7.31 -20.58 -7.71
N LEU A 57 8.13 -19.57 -7.99
CA LEU A 57 9.49 -19.52 -7.44
C LEU A 57 9.44 -19.29 -5.92
N SER A 58 8.60 -18.34 -5.49
CA SER A 58 8.38 -18.08 -4.08
C SER A 58 7.74 -19.27 -3.35
N CYS A 59 6.85 -20.03 -4.00
CA CYS A 59 6.30 -21.27 -3.42
C CYS A 59 7.40 -22.27 -3.02
N CYS A 60 8.49 -22.37 -3.77
CA CYS A 60 9.61 -23.25 -3.43
C CYS A 60 10.39 -22.80 -2.16
N LEU A 61 10.17 -21.56 -1.71
CA LEU A 61 10.81 -20.97 -0.53
C LEU A 61 9.89 -20.95 0.69
N VAL A 62 8.59 -21.22 0.53
CA VAL A 62 7.63 -21.25 1.64
C VAL A 62 7.91 -22.49 2.50
N PRO A 63 8.22 -22.34 3.80
CA PRO A 63 8.40 -23.46 4.72
C PRO A 63 7.14 -24.32 4.86
N GLN A 64 7.32 -25.62 5.15
CA GLN A 64 6.21 -26.58 5.27
C GLN A 64 5.30 -26.31 6.49
N ASP A 65 5.79 -25.58 7.48
CA ASP A 65 5.06 -25.19 8.69
C ASP A 65 4.19 -23.93 8.51
N ILE A 66 4.26 -23.28 7.35
CA ILE A 66 3.37 -22.19 7.00
C ILE A 66 2.02 -22.75 6.54
N SER A 67 0.93 -22.09 6.96
CA SER A 67 -0.44 -22.48 6.59
C SER A 67 -0.59 -22.63 5.07
N PRO A 68 -1.20 -23.72 4.56
CA PRO A 68 -1.40 -23.93 3.12
C PRO A 68 -2.34 -22.88 2.49
N ASN A 69 -3.05 -22.10 3.32
CA ASN A 69 -3.90 -21.00 2.88
C ASN A 69 -3.10 -19.72 2.56
N LEU A 70 -1.80 -19.70 2.84
CA LEU A 70 -0.90 -18.58 2.52
C LEU A 70 -0.17 -18.88 1.21
N VAL A 71 -0.72 -18.35 0.12
CA VAL A 71 -0.20 -18.56 -1.24
C VAL A 71 0.60 -17.34 -1.68
N PRO A 72 1.89 -17.48 -2.04
CA PRO A 72 2.68 -16.40 -2.62
C PRO A 72 2.11 -15.92 -3.95
N LEU A 73 1.95 -14.61 -4.11
CA LEU A 73 1.43 -13.97 -5.32
C LEU A 73 2.49 -13.11 -5.97
N LYS A 74 2.47 -13.10 -7.31
CA LYS A 74 3.29 -12.20 -8.11
C LYS A 74 2.87 -10.75 -7.88
N SER A 75 3.86 -9.87 -7.76
CA SER A 75 3.68 -8.43 -7.84
C SER A 75 4.53 -7.85 -8.97
N THR A 76 4.15 -6.70 -9.52
CA THR A 76 4.90 -6.03 -10.58
C THR A 76 6.25 -5.54 -10.04
N GLY A 77 7.33 -5.91 -10.73
CA GLY A 77 8.72 -5.54 -10.39
C GLY A 77 9.12 -4.14 -10.88
N ASN A 78 8.42 -3.09 -10.43
CA ASN A 78 8.63 -1.70 -10.86
C ASN A 78 9.21 -0.79 -9.75
N GLY A 79 9.86 -1.38 -8.74
CA GLY A 79 10.35 -0.64 -7.56
C GLY A 79 9.26 -0.23 -6.57
N ASN A 80 8.00 -0.62 -6.80
CA ASN A 80 6.86 -0.32 -5.91
C ASN A 80 6.29 -1.60 -5.24
N CYS A 81 7.06 -2.69 -5.21
CA CYS A 81 6.60 -4.03 -4.84
C CYS A 81 5.96 -4.12 -3.44
N LEU A 82 6.45 -3.36 -2.46
CA LEU A 82 5.83 -3.28 -1.13
C LEU A 82 4.35 -2.83 -1.22
N PHE A 83 4.11 -1.72 -1.90
CA PHE A 83 2.77 -1.16 -2.05
C PHE A 83 1.91 -1.95 -3.04
N ASN A 84 2.50 -2.55 -4.07
CA ASN A 84 1.81 -3.46 -4.97
C ASN A 84 1.31 -4.69 -4.20
N SER A 85 2.16 -5.30 -3.38
CA SER A 85 1.82 -6.47 -2.56
C SER A 85 0.76 -6.15 -1.51
N ALA A 86 0.89 -5.00 -0.82
CA ALA A 86 -0.13 -4.53 0.11
C ALA A 86 -1.46 -4.24 -0.58
N SER A 87 -1.45 -3.66 -1.79
CA SER A 87 -2.66 -3.45 -2.58
C SER A 87 -3.32 -4.78 -2.96
N ILE A 88 -2.53 -5.79 -3.36
CA ILE A 88 -3.05 -7.14 -3.65
C ILE A 88 -3.71 -7.74 -2.41
N LEU A 89 -3.09 -7.61 -1.24
CA LEU A 89 -3.66 -8.09 0.03
C LEU A 89 -4.98 -7.38 0.37
N LEU A 90 -5.06 -6.07 0.12
CA LEU A 90 -6.21 -5.26 0.51
C LEU A 90 -7.38 -5.37 -0.47
N ILE A 91 -7.13 -5.43 -1.78
CA ILE A 91 -8.18 -5.35 -2.81
C ILE A 91 -8.01 -6.35 -3.97
N GLY A 92 -7.08 -7.29 -3.88
CA GLY A 92 -6.87 -8.35 -4.87
C GLY A 92 -6.12 -7.93 -6.14
N ASN A 93 -5.80 -6.64 -6.29
CA ASN A 93 -5.06 -6.10 -7.43
C ASN A 93 -4.15 -4.95 -7.00
N GLU A 94 -3.36 -4.39 -7.91
CA GLU A 94 -2.31 -3.41 -7.56
C GLU A 94 -2.80 -1.95 -7.53
N SER A 95 -4.05 -1.65 -7.88
CA SER A 95 -4.49 -0.27 -8.12
C SER A 95 -4.40 0.69 -6.92
N LEU A 96 -4.33 0.20 -5.67
CA LEU A 96 -4.14 1.06 -4.50
C LEU A 96 -2.67 1.43 -4.23
N HIS A 97 -1.72 0.95 -5.03
CA HIS A 97 -0.29 1.13 -4.75
C HIS A 97 0.11 2.61 -4.54
N GLY A 98 -0.47 3.54 -5.31
CA GLY A 98 -0.18 4.97 -5.22
C GLY A 98 -0.78 5.60 -3.96
N VAL A 99 -2.02 5.22 -3.63
CA VAL A 99 -2.71 5.67 -2.42
C VAL A 99 -1.96 5.23 -1.17
N LEU A 100 -1.55 3.96 -1.13
CA LEU A 100 -0.80 3.42 0.00
C LEU A 100 0.55 4.14 0.19
N ARG A 101 1.23 4.47 -0.90
CA ARG A 101 2.49 5.22 -0.85
C ARG A 101 2.31 6.64 -0.32
N LEU A 102 1.27 7.35 -0.79
CA LEU A 102 0.94 8.69 -0.30
C LEU A 102 0.59 8.69 1.19
N LEU A 103 -0.28 7.77 1.61
CA LEU A 103 -0.70 7.66 3.01
C LEU A 103 0.48 7.28 3.91
N THR A 104 1.36 6.38 3.46
CA THR A 104 2.55 5.98 4.23
C THR A 104 3.52 7.15 4.41
N ALA A 105 3.76 7.95 3.37
CA ALA A 105 4.61 9.13 3.46
C ALA A 105 4.05 10.17 4.46
N ALA A 106 2.74 10.41 4.41
CA ALA A 106 2.07 11.31 5.35
C ALA A 106 2.10 10.77 6.79
N GLU A 107 1.85 9.48 6.99
CA GLU A 107 1.88 8.80 8.30
C GLU A 107 3.25 8.93 8.97
N ILE A 108 4.32 8.58 8.25
CA ILE A 108 5.69 8.64 8.77
C ILE A 108 6.03 10.05 9.21
N PHE A 109 5.67 11.08 8.43
CA PHE A 109 5.92 12.46 8.82
C PHE A 109 5.07 12.91 10.01
N LEU A 110 3.77 12.59 10.01
CA LEU A 110 2.86 13.02 11.07
C LEU A 110 3.20 12.38 12.42
N HIS A 111 3.75 11.17 12.40
CA HIS A 111 4.03 10.34 13.57
C HIS A 111 5.51 9.95 13.69
N TYR A 112 6.44 10.75 13.13
CA TYR A 112 7.86 10.40 13.06
C TYR A 112 8.48 10.11 14.43
N THR A 113 8.06 10.83 15.48
CA THR A 113 8.56 10.61 16.84
C THR A 113 8.22 9.22 17.36
N PHE A 114 7.02 8.71 17.06
CA PHE A 114 6.61 7.36 17.43
C PHE A 114 7.48 6.31 16.74
N TYR A 115 7.71 6.45 15.43
CA TYR A 115 8.54 5.51 14.68
C TYR A 115 10.03 5.60 15.05
N ALA A 116 10.55 6.79 15.33
CA ALA A 116 11.94 7.00 15.70
C ALA A 116 12.27 6.55 17.14
N SER A 117 11.26 6.44 18.00
CA SER A 117 11.39 5.98 19.38
C SER A 117 10.91 4.54 19.61
N HIS A 118 10.59 3.82 18.53
CA HIS A 118 10.19 2.42 18.64
C HIS A 118 11.40 1.55 19.03
N PRO A 119 11.29 0.69 20.05
CA PRO A 119 12.38 -0.16 20.52
C PRO A 119 12.86 -1.19 19.49
#